data_AF-A0A938YSG9-F1
#
_entry.id   AF-A0A938YSG9-F1
#
_cell.length_a   1.000
_cell.length_b   1.000
_cell.length_c   1.000
_cell.angle_alpha   90.00
_cell.angle_beta   90.00
_cell.angle_gamma   90.00
#
_symmetry.space_group_name_H-M   'P 1'
#
loop_
_entity.id
_entity.type
_entity.pdbx_description
1 polymer ?
#
loop_
_entity_poly.entity_id
_entity_poly.type
_entity_poly.pdbx_seq_one_letter_code
_entity_poly.pdbx_strand_id
1 'polypeptide(L)'
;MTARNSILLIIKQQPGIDYNALLNKIASNYGSIESARAALSRSLRYLNALGMVARRENSLFATAKGAASLNSEMKNKLLLRLNETVKGKNAPHQIDSIVQMLHTLIERSKQDPDLLKAAKGSVGFYVTDLSELSSSVGKRIHSMQYLERVLRQEIDSLKELDFPDFKSLEWSAHTKKSISAVAKKSNSPEFVAECLNEGFMQKAVQALGLRAQQNDLFIEESRLPEFLKFLEGNSQLERNQVNLYLGAIKIIIDYPHVSIIAPCKQLEKLLGKKK
;
A
#
# COMPACT_ATOMS: atom_id res chain seq x y z
N MET A 1 -24.35 9.86 2.57
CA MET A 1 -25.00 10.84 1.67
C MET A 1 -26.38 10.26 1.36
N THR A 2 -27.49 10.99 1.49
CA THR A 2 -28.81 10.41 1.21
C THR A 2 -28.93 10.14 -0.30
N ALA A 3 -29.61 9.06 -0.68
CA ALA A 3 -29.81 8.67 -2.10
C ALA A 3 -30.41 9.80 -2.96
N ARG A 4 -31.17 10.69 -2.32
CA ARG A 4 -31.72 11.91 -2.92
C ARG A 4 -30.64 12.88 -3.40
N ASN A 5 -29.62 13.11 -2.58
CA ASN A 5 -28.59 14.10 -2.87
C ASN A 5 -27.55 13.58 -3.85
N SER A 6 -27.31 12.27 -3.88
CA SER A 6 -26.53 11.66 -4.95
C SER A 6 -27.25 11.76 -6.31
N ILE A 7 -28.57 11.54 -6.35
CA ILE A 7 -29.37 11.71 -7.57
C ILE A 7 -29.36 13.18 -8.03
N LEU A 8 -29.58 14.13 -7.12
CA LEU A 8 -29.55 15.55 -7.44
C LEU A 8 -28.15 16.02 -7.89
N LEU A 9 -27.08 15.45 -7.32
CA LEU A 9 -25.70 15.72 -7.73
C LEU A 9 -25.44 15.27 -9.16
N ILE A 10 -25.87 14.06 -9.53
CA ILE A 10 -25.70 13.50 -10.88
C ILE A 10 -26.46 14.37 -11.90
N ILE A 11 -27.70 14.77 -11.61
CA ILE A 11 -28.50 15.66 -12.48
C ILE A 11 -27.84 17.04 -12.64
N LYS A 12 -27.18 17.55 -11.59
CA LYS A 12 -26.43 18.82 -11.67
C LYS A 12 -25.16 18.69 -12.51
N GLN A 13 -24.44 17.57 -12.38
CA GLN A 13 -23.20 17.30 -13.12
C GLN A 13 -23.44 16.99 -14.59
N GLN A 14 -24.60 16.42 -14.92
CA GLN A 14 -25.02 16.10 -16.28
C GLN A 14 -26.40 16.71 -16.56
N PRO A 15 -26.48 18.03 -16.81
CA PRO A 15 -27.73 18.69 -17.13
C PRO A 15 -28.37 18.06 -18.37
N GLY A 16 -29.65 17.71 -18.28
CA GLY A 16 -30.38 17.10 -19.38
C GLY A 16 -30.32 15.56 -19.44
N ILE A 17 -29.73 14.91 -18.43
CA ILE A 17 -29.72 13.45 -18.31
C ILE A 17 -31.12 12.86 -18.35
N ASP A 18 -31.31 11.79 -19.14
CA ASP A 18 -32.57 11.07 -19.21
C ASP A 18 -32.73 10.06 -18.07
N TYR A 19 -33.96 9.58 -17.89
CA TYR A 19 -34.32 8.67 -16.79
C TYR A 19 -33.53 7.34 -16.83
N ASN A 20 -33.32 6.76 -18.02
CA ASN A 20 -32.67 5.45 -18.16
C ASN A 20 -31.15 5.58 -17.95
N ALA A 21 -30.54 6.65 -18.46
CA ALA A 21 -29.14 6.97 -18.23
C ALA A 21 -28.87 7.24 -16.73
N LEU A 22 -29.78 7.94 -16.05
CA LEU A 22 -29.70 8.17 -14.61
C LEU A 22 -29.88 6.87 -13.82
N LEU A 23 -30.82 6.00 -14.24
CA LEU A 23 -31.05 4.69 -13.62
C LEU A 23 -29.82 3.80 -13.72
N ASN A 24 -29.18 3.72 -14.89
CA ASN A 24 -27.97 2.92 -15.09
C ASN A 24 -26.82 3.37 -14.18
N LYS A 25 -26.70 4.67 -13.89
CA LYS A 25 -25.66 5.22 -13.01
C LYS A 25 -25.86 4.90 -11.53
N ILE A 26 -27.09 4.63 -11.10
CA ILE A 26 -27.39 4.35 -9.69
C ILE A 26 -27.70 2.88 -9.43
N ALA A 27 -27.95 2.08 -10.47
CA ALA A 27 -28.36 0.68 -10.37
C ALA A 27 -27.35 -0.18 -9.60
N SER A 28 -26.06 0.11 -9.71
CA SER A 28 -24.98 -0.60 -9.00
C SER A 28 -25.06 -0.50 -7.47
N ASN A 29 -25.82 0.47 -6.93
CA ASN A 29 -25.98 0.67 -5.50
C ASN A 29 -27.18 -0.10 -4.91
N TYR A 30 -27.88 -0.90 -5.71
CA TYR A 30 -29.07 -1.65 -5.30
C TYR A 30 -28.95 -3.12 -5.70
N GLY A 31 -29.54 -4.00 -4.89
CA GLY A 31 -29.52 -5.45 -5.14
C GLY A 31 -30.31 -5.91 -6.37
N SER A 32 -31.17 -5.05 -6.95
CA SER A 32 -31.86 -5.31 -8.22
C SER A 32 -32.20 -4.02 -8.97
N ILE A 33 -32.39 -4.14 -10.29
CA ILE A 33 -32.77 -3.02 -11.17
C ILE A 33 -34.16 -2.49 -10.81
N GLU A 34 -35.07 -3.37 -10.42
CA GLU A 34 -36.44 -3.04 -10.00
C GLU A 34 -36.42 -2.21 -8.72
N SER A 35 -35.54 -2.57 -7.78
CA SER A 35 -35.32 -1.81 -6.54
C SER A 35 -34.75 -0.43 -6.84
N ALA A 36 -33.76 -0.34 -7.72
CA ALA A 36 -33.19 0.93 -8.18
C ALA A 36 -34.23 1.81 -8.86
N ARG A 37 -35.08 1.23 -9.72
CA ARG A 37 -36.16 1.92 -10.44
C ARG A 37 -37.20 2.49 -9.47
N ALA A 38 -37.62 1.70 -8.48
CA ALA A 38 -38.56 2.15 -7.46
C ALA A 38 -37.98 3.25 -6.56
N ALA A 39 -36.69 3.17 -6.21
CA ALA A 39 -36.00 4.19 -5.42
C ALA A 39 -35.78 5.49 -6.22
N LEU A 40 -35.43 5.39 -7.50
CA LEU A 40 -35.25 6.53 -8.41
C LEU A 40 -36.57 7.28 -8.60
N SER A 41 -37.65 6.57 -8.94
CA SER A 41 -38.97 7.17 -9.15
C SER A 41 -39.45 7.93 -7.91
N ARG A 42 -39.33 7.31 -6.72
CA ARG A 42 -39.65 7.98 -5.44
C ARG A 42 -38.81 9.23 -5.20
N SER A 43 -37.50 9.14 -5.43
CA SER A 43 -36.57 10.25 -5.22
C SER A 43 -36.81 11.40 -6.20
N LEU A 44 -37.09 11.11 -7.48
CA LEU A 44 -37.40 12.12 -8.49
C LEU A 44 -38.75 12.79 -8.23
N ARG A 45 -39.79 12.03 -7.86
CA ARG A 45 -41.10 12.60 -7.48
C ARG A 45 -40.94 13.56 -6.30
N TYR A 46 -40.15 13.17 -5.32
CA TYR A 46 -39.87 14.00 -4.15
C TYR A 46 -39.04 15.26 -4.48
N LEU A 47 -37.97 15.12 -5.26
CA LEU A 47 -37.15 16.25 -5.71
C LEU A 47 -37.93 17.24 -6.58
N ASN A 48 -38.84 16.74 -7.43
CA ASN A 48 -39.74 17.56 -8.23
C ASN A 48 -40.75 18.29 -7.34
N ALA A 49 -41.37 17.60 -6.37
CA ALA A 49 -42.30 18.21 -5.42
C ALA A 49 -41.66 19.32 -4.57
N LEU A 50 -40.37 19.20 -4.24
CA LEU A 50 -39.61 20.25 -3.56
C LEU A 50 -39.17 21.39 -4.50
N GLY A 51 -39.42 21.28 -5.80
CA GLY A 51 -38.98 22.23 -6.82
C GLY A 51 -37.47 22.23 -7.03
N MET A 52 -36.77 21.12 -6.72
CA MET A 52 -35.31 20.98 -6.83
C MET A 52 -34.87 20.44 -8.19
N VAL A 53 -35.74 19.72 -8.89
CA VAL A 53 -35.52 19.19 -10.24
C VAL A 53 -36.70 19.60 -11.11
N ALA A 54 -36.42 20.01 -12.34
CA ALA A 54 -37.41 20.26 -13.37
C ALA A 54 -37.24 19.22 -14.49
N ARG A 55 -38.36 18.71 -15.00
CA ARG A 55 -38.39 17.84 -16.17
C ARG A 55 -38.75 18.66 -17.40
N ARG A 56 -37.93 18.59 -18.44
CA ARG A 56 -38.25 19.12 -19.77
C ARG A 56 -38.24 17.92 -20.72
N GLU A 57 -39.40 17.55 -21.24
CA GLU A 57 -39.59 16.33 -22.03
C GLU A 57 -39.10 15.07 -21.29
N ASN A 58 -38.06 14.40 -21.81
CA ASN A 58 -37.45 13.22 -21.20
C ASN A 58 -36.15 13.52 -20.43
N SER A 59 -35.78 14.79 -20.32
CA SER A 59 -34.53 15.24 -19.71
C SER A 59 -34.76 15.90 -18.35
N LEU A 60 -33.82 15.65 -17.43
CA LEU A 60 -33.86 16.15 -16.05
C LEU A 60 -32.84 17.28 -15.86
N PHE A 61 -33.28 18.36 -15.20
CA PHE A 61 -32.45 19.52 -14.90
C PHE A 61 -32.55 19.89 -13.42
N ALA A 62 -31.43 20.22 -12.79
CA ALA A 62 -31.45 20.81 -11.46
C ALA A 62 -31.96 22.25 -11.56
N THR A 63 -32.91 22.64 -10.70
CA THR A 63 -33.38 24.02 -10.62
C THR A 63 -32.37 24.86 -9.82
N ALA A 64 -32.49 26.20 -9.88
CA ALA A 64 -31.70 27.09 -9.03
C ALA A 64 -31.85 26.75 -7.53
N LYS A 65 -33.07 26.40 -7.09
CA LYS A 65 -33.37 25.94 -5.73
C LYS A 65 -32.68 24.61 -5.39
N GLY A 66 -32.68 23.64 -6.32
CA GLY A 66 -31.98 22.37 -6.14
C GLY A 66 -30.46 22.53 -6.07
N ALA A 67 -29.89 23.35 -6.95
CA ALA A 67 -28.47 23.66 -6.96
C ALA A 67 -28.03 24.38 -5.67
N ALA A 68 -28.80 25.35 -5.19
CA ALA A 68 -28.55 26.06 -3.94
C ALA A 68 -28.65 25.13 -2.71
N SER A 69 -29.66 24.26 -2.65
CA SER A 69 -29.85 23.31 -1.56
C SER A 69 -28.72 22.28 -1.49
N LEU A 70 -28.30 21.74 -2.63
CA LEU A 70 -27.20 20.78 -2.71
C LEU A 70 -25.87 21.42 -2.31
N ASN A 71 -25.63 22.65 -2.78
CA ASN A 71 -24.47 23.42 -2.38
C ASN A 71 -24.47 23.66 -0.86
N SER A 72 -25.57 24.12 -0.27
CA SER A 72 -25.69 24.35 1.17
C SER A 72 -25.38 23.10 2.00
N GLU A 73 -25.88 21.93 1.60
CA GLU A 73 -25.61 20.69 2.32
C GLU A 73 -24.17 20.20 2.18
N MET A 74 -23.57 20.35 0.99
CA MET A 74 -22.15 20.03 0.78
C MET A 74 -21.23 21.02 1.52
N LYS A 75 -21.61 22.31 1.57
CA LYS A 75 -20.93 23.35 2.35
C LYS A 75 -20.93 22.98 3.84
N ASN A 76 -22.09 22.61 4.39
CA ASN A 76 -22.22 22.21 5.79
C ASN A 76 -21.42 20.94 6.11
N LYS A 77 -21.37 19.94 5.22
CA LYS A 77 -20.56 18.73 5.45
C LYS A 77 -19.06 18.98 5.42
N LEU A 78 -18.57 19.84 4.53
CA LEU A 78 -17.17 20.22 4.50
C LEU A 78 -16.79 20.89 5.83
N LEU A 79 -17.56 21.87 6.27
CA LEU A 79 -17.32 22.60 7.52
C LEU A 79 -17.42 21.70 8.75
N LEU A 80 -18.43 20.84 8.83
CA LEU A 80 -18.58 19.86 9.92
C LEU A 80 -17.38 18.93 10.02
N ARG A 81 -16.95 18.35 8.90
CA ARG A 81 -15.75 17.48 8.88
C ARG A 81 -14.51 18.26 9.28
N LEU A 82 -14.32 19.47 8.78
CA LEU A 82 -13.17 20.29 9.13
C LEU A 82 -13.13 20.58 10.64
N ASN A 83 -14.28 20.88 11.24
CA ASN A 83 -14.41 21.08 12.68
C ASN A 83 -14.06 19.82 13.48
N GLU A 84 -14.59 18.66 13.09
CA GLU A 84 -14.33 17.37 13.74
C GLU A 84 -12.85 16.96 13.62
N THR A 85 -12.27 17.12 12.43
CA THR A 85 -10.90 16.69 12.13
C THR A 85 -9.87 17.60 12.79
N VAL A 86 -10.06 18.93 12.78
CA VAL A 86 -9.11 19.88 13.38
C VAL A 86 -9.12 19.79 14.91
N LYS A 87 -10.29 19.63 15.54
CA LYS A 87 -10.40 19.50 17.01
C LYS A 87 -10.29 18.06 17.51
N GLY A 88 -10.17 17.09 16.62
CA GLY A 88 -10.02 15.69 16.97
C GLY A 88 -8.67 15.41 17.62
N LYS A 89 -8.63 14.46 18.57
CA LYS A 89 -7.39 14.02 19.21
C LYS A 89 -6.33 13.50 18.21
N ASN A 90 -6.78 13.03 17.05
CA ASN A 90 -5.93 12.48 15.99
C ASN A 90 -5.57 13.52 14.91
N ALA A 91 -5.86 14.81 15.11
CA ALA A 91 -5.58 15.86 14.14
C ALA A 91 -4.13 15.83 13.58
N PRO A 92 -3.07 15.60 14.40
CA PRO A 92 -1.70 15.53 13.88
C PRO A 92 -1.45 14.38 12.89
N HIS A 93 -2.26 13.32 12.92
CA HIS A 93 -2.19 12.18 12.00
C HIS A 93 -3.04 12.37 10.73
N GLN A 94 -3.90 13.38 10.72
CA GLN A 94 -4.85 13.66 9.63
C GLN A 94 -4.47 14.96 8.90
N ILE A 95 -3.22 15.42 9.04
CA ILE A 95 -2.77 16.72 8.54
C ILE A 95 -3.00 16.87 7.03
N ASP A 96 -2.75 15.84 6.24
CA ASP A 96 -2.97 15.87 4.79
C ASP A 96 -4.45 16.10 4.45
N SER A 97 -5.34 15.44 5.17
CA SER A 97 -6.79 15.60 4.99
C SER A 97 -7.24 17.01 5.41
N ILE A 98 -6.71 17.53 6.51
CA ILE A 98 -6.99 18.90 6.99
C ILE A 98 -6.53 19.91 5.94
N VAL A 99 -5.32 19.78 5.41
CA VAL A 99 -4.77 20.67 4.37
C VAL A 99 -5.63 20.64 3.11
N GLN A 100 -6.02 19.45 2.64
CA GLN A 100 -6.89 19.31 1.46
C GLN A 100 -8.27 19.97 1.67
N MET A 101 -8.87 19.77 2.85
CA MET A 101 -10.16 20.37 3.20
C MET A 101 -10.07 21.89 3.33
N LEU A 102 -9.01 22.41 3.96
CA LEU A 102 -8.75 23.85 4.06
C LEU A 102 -8.52 24.48 2.69
N HIS A 103 -7.70 23.85 1.85
CA HIS A 103 -7.48 24.31 0.47
C HIS A 103 -8.79 24.38 -0.32
N THR A 104 -9.60 23.32 -0.24
CA THR A 104 -10.93 23.27 -0.87
C THR A 104 -11.84 24.39 -0.34
N LEU A 105 -11.82 24.65 0.97
CA LEU A 105 -12.61 25.72 1.58
C LEU A 105 -12.15 27.10 1.10
N ILE A 106 -10.84 27.35 1.06
CA ILE A 106 -10.25 28.63 0.63
C ILE A 106 -10.59 28.92 -0.83
N GLU A 107 -10.30 27.98 -1.73
CA GLU A 107 -10.53 28.16 -3.17
C GLU A 107 -12.02 28.38 -3.49
N ARG A 108 -12.90 27.61 -2.86
CA ARG A 108 -14.34 27.81 -3.05
C ARG A 108 -14.84 29.11 -2.43
N SER A 109 -14.30 29.54 -1.30
CA SER A 109 -14.72 30.78 -0.64
C SER A 109 -14.31 32.04 -1.41
N LYS A 110 -13.24 31.98 -2.22
CA LYS A 110 -12.88 33.06 -3.15
C LYS A 110 -13.93 33.27 -4.24
N GLN A 111 -14.62 32.19 -4.64
CA GLN A 111 -15.60 32.18 -5.72
C GLN A 111 -17.05 32.32 -5.23
N ASP A 112 -17.31 32.04 -3.94
CA ASP A 112 -18.64 31.97 -3.33
C ASP A 112 -18.69 32.76 -2.00
N PRO A 113 -19.12 34.04 -2.03
CA PRO A 113 -19.19 34.89 -0.85
C PRO A 113 -20.11 34.35 0.27
N ASP A 114 -21.17 33.61 -0.11
CA ASP A 114 -22.08 33.00 0.87
C ASP A 114 -21.41 31.85 1.61
N LEU A 115 -20.56 31.08 0.93
CA LEU A 115 -19.71 30.08 1.59
C LEU A 115 -18.73 30.74 2.56
N LEU A 116 -18.08 31.84 2.17
CA LEU A 116 -17.17 32.56 3.06
C LEU A 116 -17.90 33.04 4.32
N LYS A 117 -19.11 33.59 4.17
CA LYS A 117 -19.94 34.03 5.31
C LYS A 117 -20.35 32.86 6.20
N ALA A 118 -20.79 31.75 5.60
CA ALA A 118 -21.15 30.54 6.33
C ALA A 118 -19.95 29.93 7.07
N ALA A 119 -18.78 29.88 6.43
CA ALA A 119 -17.54 29.40 7.04
C ALA A 119 -17.16 30.27 8.24
N LYS A 120 -17.13 31.59 8.09
CA LYS A 120 -16.83 32.50 9.22
C LYS A 120 -17.78 32.32 10.41
N GLY A 121 -19.05 32.00 10.16
CA GLY A 121 -20.05 31.82 11.22
C GLY A 121 -20.18 30.40 11.79
N SER A 122 -19.73 29.37 11.07
CA SER A 122 -19.99 27.95 11.40
C SER A 122 -18.72 27.12 11.59
N VAL A 123 -17.55 27.71 11.36
CA VAL A 123 -16.26 27.10 11.67
C VAL A 123 -16.12 27.04 13.20
N GLY A 124 -15.89 25.83 13.68
CA GLY A 124 -15.74 25.51 15.09
C GLY A 124 -14.29 25.45 15.54
N PHE A 125 -13.32 25.86 14.71
CA PHE A 125 -11.89 25.93 15.04
C PHE A 125 -11.33 27.33 14.75
N TYR A 126 -10.25 27.71 15.41
CA TYR A 126 -9.59 28.99 15.21
C TYR A 126 -8.32 28.85 14.36
N VAL A 127 -7.85 29.96 13.78
CA VAL A 127 -6.52 29.99 13.12
C VAL A 127 -5.43 29.58 14.12
N THR A 128 -5.58 29.96 15.39
CA THR A 128 -4.70 29.52 16.48
C THR A 128 -4.66 28.00 16.63
N ASP A 129 -5.81 27.31 16.54
CA ASP A 129 -5.86 25.84 16.59
C ASP A 129 -5.01 25.22 15.46
N LEU A 130 -5.02 25.83 14.26
CA LEU A 130 -4.18 25.40 13.13
C LEU A 130 -2.69 25.71 13.37
N SER A 131 -2.37 26.83 14.00
CA SER A 131 -0.99 27.18 14.37
C SER A 131 -0.43 26.23 15.44
N GLU A 132 -1.22 25.88 16.45
CA GLU A 132 -0.86 24.89 17.48
C GLU A 132 -0.68 23.51 16.86
N LEU A 133 -1.59 23.09 15.97
CA LEU A 133 -1.47 21.85 15.22
C LEU A 133 -0.18 21.81 14.40
N SER A 134 0.14 22.89 13.68
CA SER A 134 1.39 23.02 12.92
C SER A 134 2.62 22.87 13.82
N SER A 135 2.63 23.53 14.99
CA SER A 135 3.72 23.40 15.98
C SER A 135 3.85 21.96 16.49
N SER A 136 2.73 21.29 16.80
CA SER A 136 2.72 19.90 17.24
C SER A 136 3.26 18.95 16.17
N VAL A 137 2.89 19.13 14.91
CA VAL A 137 3.41 18.35 13.78
C VAL A 137 4.91 18.61 13.61
N GLY A 138 5.35 19.87 13.71
CA GLY A 138 6.77 20.24 13.65
C GLY A 138 7.62 19.55 14.72
N LYS A 139 7.17 19.52 15.98
CA LYS A 139 7.85 18.80 17.08
C LYS A 139 7.98 17.31 16.80
N ARG A 140 6.93 16.70 16.22
CA ARG A 140 6.93 15.28 15.87
C ARG A 140 7.90 14.96 14.74
N ILE A 141 7.94 15.79 13.69
CA ILE A 141 8.92 15.65 12.60
C ILE A 141 10.34 15.71 13.17
N HIS A 142 10.63 16.69 14.02
CA HIS A 142 11.94 16.82 14.65
C HIS A 142 12.32 15.57 15.48
N SER A 143 11.36 15.05 16.26
CA SER A 143 11.55 13.83 17.05
C SER A 143 11.81 12.60 16.17
N MET A 144 11.08 12.48 15.05
CA MET A 144 11.28 11.38 14.10
C MET A 144 12.64 11.46 13.39
N GLN A 145 13.08 12.66 13.00
CA GLN A 145 14.42 12.87 12.42
C GLN A 145 15.52 12.51 13.41
N TYR A 146 15.33 12.85 14.69
CA TYR A 146 16.26 12.44 15.74
C TYR A 146 16.32 10.91 15.87
N LEU A 147 15.17 10.24 15.95
CA LEU A 147 15.10 8.78 16.07
C LEU A 147 15.69 8.07 14.84
N GLU A 148 15.44 8.60 13.64
CA GLU A 148 16.07 8.09 12.42
C GLU A 148 17.60 8.18 12.50
N ARG A 149 18.13 9.32 12.96
CA ARG A 149 19.57 9.51 13.13
C ARG A 149 20.15 8.54 14.15
N VAL A 150 19.51 8.37 15.31
CA VAL A 150 19.93 7.40 16.33
C VAL A 150 19.89 5.98 15.77
N LEU A 151 18.80 5.59 15.09
CA LEU A 151 18.68 4.27 14.49
C LEU A 151 19.78 3.99 13.46
N ARG A 152 20.17 4.99 12.64
CA ARG A 152 21.30 4.86 11.72
C ARG A 152 22.62 4.62 12.46
N GLN A 153 22.87 5.33 13.56
CA GLN A 153 24.06 5.13 14.38
C GLN A 153 24.09 3.71 14.99
N GLU A 154 22.96 3.20 15.46
CA GLU A 154 22.85 1.82 15.96
C GLU A 154 23.07 0.79 14.85
N ILE A 155 22.51 1.02 13.66
CA ILE A 155 22.74 0.16 12.48
C ILE A 155 24.23 0.13 12.12
N ASP A 156 24.90 1.29 12.10
CA ASP A 156 26.32 1.37 11.78
C ASP A 156 27.18 0.68 12.86
N SER A 157 26.82 0.84 14.13
CA SER A 157 27.47 0.14 15.24
C SER A 157 27.33 -1.38 15.13
N LEU A 158 26.14 -1.89 14.77
CA LEU A 158 25.93 -3.32 14.52
C LEU A 158 26.77 -3.84 13.34
N LYS A 159 26.93 -3.04 12.28
CA LYS A 159 27.81 -3.38 11.15
C LYS A 159 29.28 -3.41 11.56
N GLU A 160 29.73 -2.48 12.39
CA GLU A 160 31.10 -2.47 12.95
C GLU A 160 31.38 -3.72 13.79
N LEU A 161 30.40 -4.14 14.59
CA LEU A 161 30.40 -5.37 15.38
C LEU A 161 30.22 -6.65 14.54
N ASP A 162 30.10 -6.53 13.22
CA ASP A 162 29.99 -7.63 12.26
C ASP A 162 28.75 -8.52 12.50
N PHE A 163 27.62 -7.92 12.92
CA PHE A 163 26.36 -8.64 13.04
C PHE A 163 25.94 -9.26 11.69
N PRO A 164 25.12 -10.33 11.70
CA PRO A 164 24.59 -10.90 10.46
C PRO A 164 23.71 -9.90 9.70
N ASP A 165 23.93 -9.80 8.39
CA ASP A 165 23.09 -9.05 7.45
C ASP A 165 22.67 -9.99 6.30
N PHE A 166 21.72 -9.56 5.47
CA PHE A 166 21.26 -10.33 4.33
C PHE A 166 21.22 -9.50 3.05
N LYS A 167 21.54 -10.14 1.93
CA LYS A 167 21.34 -9.59 0.58
C LYS A 167 20.47 -10.52 -0.23
N SER A 168 19.36 -9.97 -0.74
CA SER A 168 18.50 -10.63 -1.72
C SER A 168 19.01 -10.36 -3.13
N LEU A 169 19.13 -11.43 -3.92
CA LEU A 169 19.58 -11.46 -5.31
C LEU A 169 18.60 -12.29 -6.14
N GLU A 170 18.50 -12.00 -7.43
CA GLU A 170 17.81 -12.87 -8.37
C GLU A 170 18.68 -14.07 -8.74
N TRP A 171 18.05 -15.20 -9.05
CA TRP A 171 18.69 -16.41 -9.52
C TRP A 171 19.28 -16.16 -10.92
N SER A 172 20.61 -16.01 -10.98
CA SER A 172 21.33 -15.70 -12.20
C SER A 172 22.65 -16.46 -12.28
N ALA A 173 23.28 -16.47 -13.46
CA ALA A 173 24.61 -17.02 -13.62
C ALA A 173 25.65 -16.34 -12.70
N HIS A 174 25.47 -15.05 -12.41
CA HIS A 174 26.33 -14.32 -11.48
C HIS A 174 26.12 -14.81 -10.04
N THR A 175 24.86 -14.94 -9.60
CA THR A 175 24.52 -15.44 -8.26
C THR A 175 25.07 -16.86 -8.02
N LYS A 176 24.93 -17.76 -9.00
CA LYS A 176 25.51 -19.12 -8.91
C LYS A 176 27.04 -19.07 -8.78
N LYS A 177 27.72 -18.24 -9.57
CA LYS A 177 29.17 -18.03 -9.46
C LYS A 177 29.55 -17.51 -8.08
N SER A 178 28.79 -16.58 -7.51
CA SER A 178 29.02 -16.07 -6.16
C SER A 178 28.86 -17.17 -5.10
N ILE A 179 27.81 -18.00 -5.17
CA ILE A 179 27.62 -19.15 -4.29
C ILE A 179 28.79 -20.14 -4.40
N SER A 180 29.19 -20.51 -5.61
CA SER A 180 30.34 -21.42 -5.80
C SER A 180 31.67 -20.82 -5.33
N ALA A 181 31.86 -19.50 -5.47
CA ALA A 181 33.04 -18.81 -4.96
C ALA A 181 33.07 -18.77 -3.43
N VAL A 182 31.91 -18.65 -2.78
CA VAL A 182 31.77 -18.75 -1.33
C VAL A 182 32.19 -20.14 -0.85
N ALA A 183 31.66 -21.19 -1.48
CA ALA A 183 32.00 -22.57 -1.15
C ALA A 183 33.52 -22.82 -1.21
N LYS A 184 34.18 -22.41 -2.31
CA LYS A 184 35.64 -22.49 -2.46
C LYS A 184 36.42 -21.78 -1.36
N LYS A 185 35.96 -20.60 -0.93
CA LYS A 185 36.64 -19.82 0.12
C LYS A 185 36.45 -20.38 1.52
N SER A 186 35.39 -21.17 1.74
CA SER A 186 35.09 -21.75 3.05
C SER A 186 36.01 -22.91 3.43
N ASN A 187 36.74 -23.50 2.47
CA ASN A 187 37.61 -24.68 2.67
C ASN A 187 36.89 -25.87 3.31
N SER A 188 35.55 -25.91 3.28
CA SER A 188 34.78 -27.03 3.81
C SER A 188 34.68 -28.15 2.77
N PRO A 189 35.00 -29.40 3.13
CA PRO A 189 34.92 -30.53 2.20
C PRO A 189 33.48 -30.92 1.85
N GLU A 190 32.52 -30.61 2.72
CA GLU A 190 31.11 -30.97 2.61
C GLU A 190 30.22 -29.83 3.13
N PHE A 191 29.06 -29.66 2.49
CA PHE A 191 28.06 -28.65 2.81
C PHE A 191 26.71 -29.30 3.10
N VAL A 192 25.91 -28.65 3.93
CA VAL A 192 24.57 -29.13 4.29
C VAL A 192 23.53 -28.29 3.56
N ALA A 193 22.63 -28.95 2.83
CA ALA A 193 21.45 -28.34 2.23
C ALA A 193 20.19 -28.93 2.87
N GLU A 194 19.52 -28.13 3.69
CA GLU A 194 18.23 -28.45 4.28
C GLU A 194 17.13 -28.18 3.24
N CYS A 195 16.40 -29.22 2.90
CA CYS A 195 15.34 -29.19 1.90
C CYS A 195 13.97 -29.35 2.58
N LEU A 196 13.10 -28.34 2.47
CA LEU A 196 11.77 -28.40 3.08
C LEU A 196 10.77 -29.30 2.33
N ASN A 197 11.10 -29.70 1.09
CA ASN A 197 10.27 -30.57 0.26
C ASN A 197 10.90 -31.97 0.15
N GLU A 198 10.30 -32.96 0.81
CA GLU A 198 10.76 -34.36 0.79
C GLU A 198 10.81 -34.96 -0.62
N GLY A 199 9.84 -34.63 -1.47
CA GLY A 199 9.79 -35.12 -2.86
C GLY A 199 10.92 -34.56 -3.72
N PHE A 200 11.32 -33.30 -3.48
CA PHE A 200 12.50 -32.73 -4.11
C PHE A 200 13.78 -33.39 -3.59
N MET A 201 13.89 -33.60 -2.27
CA MET A 201 15.04 -34.23 -1.65
C MET A 201 15.29 -35.64 -2.19
N GLN A 202 14.27 -36.49 -2.28
CA GLN A 202 14.41 -37.84 -2.80
C GLN A 202 14.87 -37.87 -4.27
N LYS A 203 14.37 -36.95 -5.10
CA LYS A 203 14.83 -36.80 -6.49
C LYS A 203 16.29 -36.36 -6.55
N ALA A 204 16.72 -35.44 -5.68
CA ALA A 204 18.11 -35.00 -5.60
C ALA A 204 19.05 -36.16 -5.23
N VAL A 205 18.67 -36.98 -4.24
CA VAL A 205 19.45 -38.17 -3.83
C VAL A 205 19.59 -39.16 -4.98
N GLN A 206 18.51 -39.47 -5.70
CA GLN A 206 18.53 -40.41 -6.81
C GLN A 206 19.34 -39.89 -8.01
N ALA A 207 19.19 -38.61 -8.36
CA ALA A 207 19.82 -38.04 -9.54
C ALA A 207 21.31 -37.72 -9.34
N LEU A 208 21.70 -37.29 -8.14
CA LEU A 208 23.05 -36.79 -7.85
C LEU A 208 23.86 -37.75 -6.95
N GLY A 209 23.27 -38.85 -6.49
CA GLY A 209 23.93 -39.84 -5.63
C GLY A 209 24.45 -39.25 -4.32
N LEU A 210 23.67 -38.35 -3.71
CA LEU A 210 24.04 -37.62 -2.48
C LEU A 210 23.65 -38.41 -1.22
N ARG A 211 24.40 -38.19 -0.13
CA ARG A 211 24.01 -38.71 1.19
C ARG A 211 22.91 -37.82 1.77
N ALA A 212 21.89 -38.44 2.36
CA ALA A 212 20.78 -37.72 2.99
C ALA A 212 20.52 -38.26 4.40
N GLN A 213 20.20 -37.36 5.32
CA GLN A 213 19.73 -37.69 6.66
C GLN A 213 18.55 -36.78 7.01
N GLN A 214 17.39 -37.37 7.28
CA GLN A 214 16.15 -36.61 7.52
C GLN A 214 15.83 -35.63 6.37
N ASN A 215 15.95 -34.32 6.60
CA ASN A 215 15.72 -33.26 5.61
C ASN A 215 17.01 -32.64 5.07
N ASP A 216 18.17 -33.16 5.48
CA ASP A 216 19.47 -32.62 5.15
C ASP A 216 20.14 -33.44 4.04
N LEU A 217 20.63 -32.74 3.02
CA LEU A 217 21.49 -33.28 1.97
C LEU A 217 22.93 -32.86 2.23
N PHE A 218 23.83 -33.83 2.18
CA PHE A 218 25.27 -33.61 2.29
C PHE A 218 25.88 -33.53 0.89
N ILE A 219 26.45 -32.39 0.58
CA ILE A 219 26.93 -32.03 -0.77
C ILE A 219 28.43 -31.75 -0.70
N GLU A 220 29.21 -32.59 -1.37
CA GLU A 220 30.63 -32.33 -1.60
C GLU A 220 30.84 -31.07 -2.46
N GLU A 221 31.91 -30.31 -2.21
CA GLU A 221 32.21 -29.09 -2.96
C GLU A 221 32.23 -29.30 -4.48
N SER A 222 32.78 -30.44 -4.92
CA SER A 222 32.85 -30.85 -6.33
C SER A 222 31.47 -30.94 -6.99
N ARG A 223 30.42 -31.29 -6.25
CA ARG A 223 29.06 -31.52 -6.73
C ARG A 223 28.13 -30.32 -6.58
N LEU A 224 28.56 -29.26 -5.89
CA LEU A 224 27.75 -28.05 -5.71
C LEU A 224 27.26 -27.43 -7.03
N PRO A 225 28.08 -27.31 -8.10
CA PRO A 225 27.59 -26.76 -9.37
C PRO A 225 26.49 -27.60 -10.02
N GLU A 226 26.55 -28.93 -9.87
CA GLU A 226 25.53 -29.85 -10.37
C GLU A 226 24.23 -29.73 -9.56
N PHE A 227 24.35 -29.61 -8.24
CA PHE A 227 23.22 -29.35 -7.36
C PHE A 227 22.51 -28.03 -7.68
N LEU A 228 23.25 -26.94 -7.92
CA LEU A 228 22.67 -25.66 -8.33
C LEU A 228 21.93 -25.75 -9.68
N LYS A 229 22.44 -26.54 -10.64
CA LYS A 229 21.72 -26.81 -11.90
C LYS A 229 20.47 -27.65 -11.67
N PHE A 230 20.54 -28.63 -10.77
CA PHE A 230 19.39 -29.46 -10.41
C PHE A 230 18.26 -28.64 -9.78
N LEU A 231 18.60 -27.67 -8.89
CA LEU A 231 17.64 -26.73 -8.31
C LEU A 231 16.90 -25.91 -9.38
N GLU A 232 17.64 -25.39 -10.36
CA GLU A 232 17.06 -24.62 -11.47
C GLU A 232 16.10 -25.47 -12.32
N GLY A 233 16.51 -26.70 -12.67
CA GLY A 233 15.70 -27.62 -13.47
C GLY A 233 14.43 -28.13 -12.77
N ASN A 234 14.38 -28.05 -11.45
CA ASN A 234 13.25 -28.49 -10.63
C ASN A 234 12.55 -27.33 -9.89
N SER A 235 12.77 -26.10 -10.36
CA SER A 235 12.23 -24.87 -9.75
C SER A 235 10.69 -24.79 -9.72
N GLN A 236 10.00 -25.59 -10.54
CA GLN A 236 8.53 -25.61 -10.62
C GLN A 236 7.82 -26.45 -9.55
N LEU A 237 8.56 -27.20 -8.72
CA LEU A 237 7.94 -27.89 -7.60
C LEU A 237 7.62 -26.84 -6.54
N GLU A 238 6.32 -26.57 -6.34
CA GLU A 238 5.83 -25.59 -5.36
C GLU A 238 6.48 -25.87 -3.99
N ARG A 239 7.11 -24.82 -3.41
CA ARG A 239 7.81 -24.82 -2.10
C ARG A 239 9.21 -25.42 -2.02
N ASN A 240 10.00 -25.40 -3.09
CA ASN A 240 11.43 -25.74 -3.01
C ASN A 240 12.27 -24.62 -2.36
N GLN A 241 11.98 -24.29 -1.11
CA GLN A 241 12.92 -23.53 -0.30
C GLN A 241 14.05 -24.46 0.14
N VAL A 242 15.27 -24.10 -0.25
CA VAL A 242 16.48 -24.84 0.13
C VAL A 242 17.40 -23.91 0.92
N ASN A 243 17.71 -24.30 2.16
CA ASN A 243 18.68 -23.61 2.99
C ASN A 243 20.02 -24.31 2.86
N LEU A 244 20.96 -23.68 2.17
CA LEU A 244 22.34 -24.14 2.03
C LEU A 244 23.22 -23.47 3.09
N TYR A 245 23.87 -24.28 3.92
CA TYR A 245 24.77 -23.84 4.98
C TYR A 245 26.23 -24.03 4.55
N LEU A 246 26.96 -22.92 4.40
CA LEU A 246 28.37 -22.86 4.01
C LEU A 246 29.18 -22.26 5.18
N GLY A 247 29.44 -23.07 6.20
CA GLY A 247 30.08 -22.59 7.45
C GLY A 247 29.19 -21.57 8.17
N ALA A 248 29.68 -20.34 8.36
CA ALA A 248 28.92 -19.24 8.99
C ALA A 248 27.94 -18.53 8.03
N ILE A 249 27.85 -18.96 6.77
CA ILE A 249 27.00 -18.34 5.75
C ILE A 249 25.79 -19.23 5.53
N LYS A 250 24.59 -18.63 5.60
CA LYS A 250 23.33 -19.28 5.25
C LYS A 250 22.84 -18.72 3.92
N ILE A 251 22.55 -19.59 2.96
CA ILE A 251 22.02 -19.22 1.65
C ILE A 251 20.63 -19.83 1.53
N ILE A 252 19.61 -18.98 1.46
CA ILE A 252 18.23 -19.40 1.27
C ILE A 252 17.90 -19.24 -0.21
N ILE A 253 17.59 -20.35 -0.85
CA ILE A 253 17.20 -20.40 -2.26
C ILE A 253 15.68 -20.62 -2.28
N ASP A 254 14.96 -19.61 -2.73
CA ASP A 254 13.50 -19.63 -2.91
C ASP A 254 13.20 -19.05 -4.30
N TYR A 255 13.17 -19.94 -5.30
CA TYR A 255 13.23 -19.55 -6.71
C TYR A 255 12.12 -18.54 -7.09
N PRO A 256 12.43 -17.45 -7.83
CA PRO A 256 13.72 -17.11 -8.44
C PRO A 256 14.63 -16.24 -7.54
N HIS A 257 14.39 -16.17 -6.24
CA HIS A 257 15.16 -15.34 -5.31
C HIS A 257 16.18 -16.15 -4.50
N VAL A 258 17.30 -15.50 -4.17
CA VAL A 258 18.34 -16.03 -3.31
C VAL A 258 18.66 -15.01 -2.25
N SER A 259 18.57 -15.40 -0.98
CA SER A 259 19.02 -14.59 0.14
C SER A 259 20.30 -15.16 0.71
N ILE A 260 21.38 -14.39 0.67
CA ILE A 260 22.65 -14.75 1.30
C ILE A 260 22.74 -14.00 2.62
N ILE A 261 22.84 -14.75 3.72
CA ILE A 261 22.92 -14.27 5.09
C ILE A 261 24.32 -14.59 5.62
N ALA A 262 25.03 -13.56 6.05
CA ALA A 262 26.40 -13.67 6.56
C ALA A 262 26.74 -12.47 7.45
N PRO A 263 27.81 -12.53 8.26
CA PRO A 263 28.39 -11.35 8.91
C PRO A 263 28.62 -10.21 7.90
N CYS A 264 28.30 -8.96 8.27
CA CYS A 264 28.35 -7.79 7.39
C CYS A 264 29.64 -7.69 6.56
N LYS A 265 30.80 -7.81 7.21
CA LYS A 265 32.13 -7.69 6.57
C LYS A 265 32.35 -8.82 5.57
N GLN A 266 31.85 -10.02 5.86
CA GLN A 266 31.93 -11.16 4.95
C GLN A 266 30.99 -10.96 3.75
N LEU A 267 29.76 -10.50 3.99
CA LEU A 267 28.77 -10.24 2.95
C LEU A 267 29.22 -9.14 1.97
N GLU A 268 29.87 -8.09 2.45
CA GLU A 268 30.48 -7.04 1.61
C GLU A 268 31.62 -7.58 0.73
N LYS A 269 32.50 -8.43 1.28
CA LYS A 269 33.58 -9.07 0.52
C LYS A 269 33.06 -10.02 -0.56
N LEU A 270 31.91 -10.65 -0.33
CA LEU A 270 31.34 -11.66 -1.22
C LEU A 270 30.55 -11.07 -2.38
N LEU A 271 29.79 -10.00 -2.12
CA LEU A 271 28.83 -9.43 -3.08
C LEU A 271 29.19 -8.01 -3.53
N GLY A 272 30.33 -7.49 -3.06
CA GLY A 272 30.74 -6.10 -3.27
C GLY A 272 29.97 -5.12 -2.40
N LYS A 273 30.55 -3.93 -2.19
CA LYS A 273 29.82 -2.80 -1.59
C LYS A 273 28.78 -2.31 -2.61
N LYS A 274 27.51 -2.25 -2.22
CA LYS A 274 26.58 -1.35 -2.91
C LYS A 274 27.05 0.06 -2.55
N LYS A 275 27.35 0.87 -3.56
CA LYS A 275 27.49 2.32 -3.42
C LYS A 275 26.16 2.94 -3.04
#